data_AF-A0A8H7WTX6-F1
#
_entry.id   AF-A0A8H7WTX6-F1
#
_cell.length_a   1.000
_cell.length_b   1.000
_cell.length_c   1.000
_cell.angle_alpha   90.00
_cell.angle_beta   90.00
_cell.angle_gamma   90.00
#
_symmetry.space_group_name_H-M   'P 1'
#
loop_
_entity.id
_entity.type
_entity.pdbx_description
1 polymer ?
#
loop_
_entity_poly.entity_id
_entity_poly.type
_entity_poly.pdbx_seq_one_letter_code
_entity_poly.pdbx_strand_id
1 'polypeptide(L)'
;MTSNGSIATTLTPTRETLSSSQLLTSSISSLNPASSRQATSQISKIYRQSSTLFLTRRLPESLSTLLPVITPPPTDDTNADPEFAPISKAGKTTRVKVWSLYLTILNAVVELDPDEGKQAFGSSEWRGLVTKVRDGEVWEEVVKNGYGGAEGDVDSDVVINLATLLLAHARSQKVNQQRLENYLASSTTPNLDISSRLQASTSPRRGPSPSKTSGTDTPRDLNARVKILELYTLHVLLRNNEWDYAREFITISSVLDEERREAFLQALQSLQDEQNENERREKEERRYQEEQLKKDIEDAKRRRLENEERERNREEEERLKRDKARRASSVAGGSEVDYGVENTPARPGSSKSRSSARGPGSAKGSSSKRSQDKSSPTARSAASSNARKVPPGILTRAGNVLGNVKKLVEGMAVHFQTRPLFILQFLAFLIGFLVVLSRRDVKERLKRILGGGWQKVRQTAGMGVKVSYI
;
A
#
# COMPACT_ATOMS: atom_id res chain seq x y z
N MET A 1 69.10 76.98 8.79
CA MET A 1 68.23 75.88 9.28
C MET A 1 66.86 76.50 9.53
N THR A 2 65.98 76.46 8.53
CA THR A 2 64.73 75.63 8.51
C THR A 2 63.72 76.07 9.58
N SER A 3 62.46 76.44 9.31
CA SER A 3 61.68 76.55 8.07
C SER A 3 60.48 77.48 8.32
N ASN A 4 60.07 78.17 7.26
CA ASN A 4 59.02 79.18 7.16
C ASN A 4 57.60 78.69 7.50
N GLY A 5 56.78 79.63 7.98
CA GLY A 5 55.33 79.58 7.92
C GLY A 5 54.77 80.07 6.57
N SER A 6 53.51 79.71 6.28
CA SER A 6 52.62 80.29 5.26
C SER A 6 51.21 79.76 5.57
N ILE A 7 50.30 80.58 6.12
CA ILE A 7 49.27 81.39 5.46
C ILE A 7 48.29 80.57 4.61
N ALA A 8 47.03 80.67 5.04
CA ALA A 8 45.84 80.10 4.46
C ALA A 8 45.55 80.62 3.03
N THR A 9 45.06 79.73 2.18
CA THR A 9 44.34 80.10 0.95
C THR A 9 43.12 79.20 0.83
N THR A 10 41.96 79.83 0.98
CA THR A 10 40.63 79.30 0.70
C THR A 10 40.47 79.04 -0.79
N LEU A 11 40.17 77.80 -1.16
CA LEU A 11 39.62 77.46 -2.48
C LEU A 11 38.40 76.54 -2.26
N THR A 12 37.25 77.05 -2.66
CA THR A 12 35.96 76.38 -2.81
C THR A 12 36.03 75.24 -3.84
N PRO A 13 35.43 74.06 -3.60
CA PRO A 13 35.03 73.18 -4.68
C PRO A 13 33.55 73.37 -5.01
N THR A 14 33.33 73.73 -6.27
CA THR A 14 32.07 73.73 -6.99
C THR A 14 31.35 72.39 -6.89
N ARG A 15 30.06 72.49 -6.54
CA ARG A 15 29.01 71.49 -6.77
C ARG A 15 28.85 71.31 -8.30
N GLU A 16 28.34 70.15 -8.69
CA GLU A 16 28.04 69.65 -10.06
C GLU A 16 29.04 68.57 -10.53
N THR A 17 28.49 67.48 -11.09
CA THR A 17 29.14 66.34 -11.78
C THR A 17 29.79 65.21 -10.97
N LEU A 18 29.02 64.42 -10.19
CA LEU A 18 29.30 62.98 -9.96
C LEU A 18 27.99 62.20 -9.67
N SER A 19 27.09 62.11 -10.66
CA SER A 19 25.90 61.22 -10.65
C SER A 19 26.04 60.02 -11.59
N SER A 20 27.26 59.46 -11.71
CA SER A 20 27.51 58.34 -12.64
C SER A 20 28.19 57.12 -12.00
N SER A 21 28.36 57.08 -10.68
CA SER A 21 29.03 55.96 -10.00
C SER A 21 28.11 55.01 -9.24
N GLN A 22 26.78 55.21 -9.28
CA GLN A 22 25.81 54.33 -8.58
C GLN A 22 25.17 53.25 -9.46
N LEU A 23 25.49 53.19 -10.77
CA LEU A 23 24.88 52.23 -11.71
C LEU A 23 25.71 50.96 -11.97
N LEU A 24 26.83 50.76 -11.27
CA LEU A 24 27.67 49.55 -11.40
C LEU A 24 27.64 48.62 -10.18
N THR A 25 26.81 48.91 -9.16
CA THR A 25 26.69 48.09 -7.94
C THR A 25 25.76 46.87 -8.10
N SER A 26 25.09 46.70 -9.25
CA SER A 26 24.15 45.60 -9.50
C SER A 26 24.79 44.27 -9.93
N SER A 27 26.09 44.22 -10.23
CA SER A 27 26.72 43.02 -10.83
C SER A 27 27.65 42.21 -9.92
N ILE A 28 27.73 42.52 -8.62
CA ILE A 28 28.58 41.77 -7.66
C ILE A 28 27.80 40.87 -6.67
N SER A 29 26.47 40.79 -6.80
CA SER A 29 25.62 39.98 -5.91
C SER A 29 25.85 38.46 -6.01
N SER A 30 26.55 37.99 -7.04
CA SER A 30 26.76 36.56 -7.31
C SER A 30 27.89 35.91 -6.50
N LEU A 31 28.68 36.68 -5.73
CA LEU A 31 29.83 36.15 -4.97
C LEU A 31 29.79 36.47 -3.47
N ASN A 32 28.62 36.85 -2.93
CA ASN A 32 28.54 37.23 -1.53
C ASN A 32 28.32 36.00 -0.60
N PRO A 33 29.28 35.62 0.26
CA PRO A 33 29.09 34.53 1.25
C PRO A 33 28.02 34.85 2.30
N ALA A 34 27.52 36.10 2.35
CA ALA A 34 26.35 36.47 3.13
C ALA A 34 25.04 35.86 2.57
N SER A 35 24.93 35.69 1.24
CA SER A 35 23.73 35.12 0.60
C SER A 35 23.58 33.61 0.91
N SER A 36 24.68 32.85 0.88
CA SER A 36 24.66 31.42 1.26
C SER A 36 24.39 31.22 2.76
N ARG A 37 24.90 32.10 3.63
CA ARG A 37 24.58 32.10 5.08
C ARG A 37 23.10 32.44 5.34
N GLN A 38 22.53 33.37 4.59
CA GLN A 38 21.11 33.69 4.67
C GLN A 38 20.23 32.53 4.17
N ALA A 39 20.56 31.92 3.02
CA ALA A 39 19.85 30.76 2.48
C ALA A 39 19.89 29.56 3.44
N THR A 40 21.05 29.21 4.00
CA THR A 40 21.16 28.13 5.01
C THR A 40 20.37 28.43 6.29
N SER A 41 20.28 29.69 6.70
CA SER A 41 19.43 30.11 7.83
C SER A 41 17.94 29.95 7.51
N GLN A 42 17.51 30.24 6.29
CA GLN A 42 16.13 30.07 5.82
C GLN A 42 15.75 28.59 5.74
N ILE A 43 16.61 27.75 5.15
CA ILE A 43 16.41 26.29 5.10
C ILE A 43 16.25 25.72 6.51
N SER A 44 17.06 26.18 7.46
CA SER A 44 16.97 25.75 8.86
C SER A 44 15.66 26.17 9.53
N LYS A 45 15.13 27.36 9.22
CA LYS A 45 13.82 27.83 9.71
C LYS A 45 12.68 27.01 9.11
N ILE A 46 12.70 26.80 7.80
CA ILE A 46 11.70 26.00 7.07
C ILE A 46 11.68 24.56 7.59
N TYR A 47 12.86 23.95 7.79
CA TYR A 47 12.98 22.63 8.41
C TYR A 47 12.32 22.57 9.80
N ARG A 48 12.63 23.55 10.69
CA ARG A 48 12.04 23.58 12.04
C ARG A 48 10.52 23.73 11.98
N GLN A 49 10.02 24.63 11.15
CA GLN A 49 8.59 24.86 10.97
C GLN A 49 7.88 23.61 10.42
N SER A 50 8.41 23.01 9.34
CA SER A 50 7.88 21.79 8.75
C SER A 50 7.92 20.62 9.74
N SER A 51 8.98 20.49 10.53
CA SER A 51 9.11 19.48 11.58
C SER A 51 8.07 19.66 12.71
N THR A 52 7.82 20.90 13.16
CA THR A 52 6.75 21.17 14.13
C THR A 52 5.38 20.81 13.55
N LEU A 53 5.09 21.19 12.29
CA LEU A 53 3.85 20.85 11.62
C LEU A 53 3.65 19.32 11.52
N PHE A 54 4.72 18.59 11.18
CA PHE A 54 4.72 17.13 11.14
C PHE A 54 4.38 16.52 12.51
N LEU A 55 5.01 16.98 13.59
CA LEU A 55 4.74 16.51 14.95
C LEU A 55 3.30 16.79 15.41
N THR A 56 2.69 17.87 14.92
CA THR A 56 1.28 18.18 15.15
C THR A 56 0.30 17.46 14.21
N ARG A 57 0.77 16.45 13.46
CA ARG A 57 0.00 15.67 12.47
C ARG A 57 -0.59 16.48 11.32
N ARG A 58 -0.08 17.69 11.06
CA ARG A 58 -0.50 18.53 9.92
C ARG A 58 0.33 18.20 8.69
N LEU A 59 0.14 16.99 8.15
CA LEU A 59 0.96 16.45 7.08
C LEU A 59 0.92 17.29 5.78
N PRO A 60 -0.24 17.78 5.30
CA PRO A 60 -0.29 18.62 4.09
C PRO A 60 0.45 19.96 4.25
N GLU A 61 0.28 20.61 5.40
CA GLU A 61 0.99 21.87 5.73
C GLU A 61 2.50 21.63 5.87
N SER A 62 2.89 20.51 6.49
CA SER A 62 4.29 20.13 6.66
C SER A 62 4.99 19.89 5.31
N LEU A 63 4.33 19.16 4.40
CA LEU A 63 4.84 18.85 3.07
C LEU A 63 4.94 20.12 2.22
N SER A 64 3.87 20.92 2.14
CA SER A 64 3.84 22.18 1.38
C SER A 64 4.87 23.20 1.87
N THR A 65 5.14 23.24 3.19
CA THR A 65 6.19 24.09 3.75
C THR A 65 7.59 23.64 3.31
N LEU A 66 7.80 22.34 3.10
CA LEU A 66 9.11 21.76 2.76
C LEU A 66 9.39 21.75 1.25
N LEU A 67 8.37 21.63 0.41
CA LEU A 67 8.49 21.54 -1.04
C LEU A 67 9.35 22.63 -1.70
N PRO A 68 9.25 23.93 -1.32
CA PRO A 68 10.05 25.00 -1.95
C PRO A 68 11.56 24.86 -1.75
N VAL A 69 11.98 24.10 -0.73
CA VAL A 69 13.40 23.84 -0.45
C VAL A 69 13.93 22.67 -1.26
N ILE A 70 13.04 21.74 -1.62
CA ILE A 70 13.34 20.46 -2.25
C ILE A 70 13.13 20.51 -3.78
N THR A 71 12.21 21.34 -4.24
CA THR A 71 11.90 21.50 -5.66
C THR A 71 12.80 22.60 -6.25
N PRO A 72 13.41 22.40 -7.42
CA PRO A 72 14.12 23.48 -8.10
C PRO A 72 13.16 24.65 -8.41
N PRO A 73 13.62 25.91 -8.34
CA PRO A 73 12.80 27.05 -8.74
C PRO A 73 12.43 26.90 -10.24
N PRO A 74 11.22 27.32 -10.65
CA PRO A 74 10.86 27.31 -12.07
C PRO A 74 11.85 28.19 -12.84
N THR A 75 12.54 27.61 -13.81
CA THR A 75 13.45 28.34 -14.69
C THR A 75 12.63 29.23 -15.62
N ASP A 76 12.75 30.56 -15.48
CA ASP A 76 12.33 31.46 -16.54
C ASP A 76 13.17 31.18 -17.80
N ASP A 77 12.51 31.13 -18.95
CA ASP A 77 13.04 30.73 -20.26
C ASP A 77 14.24 31.58 -20.71
N THR A 78 15.47 31.30 -20.26
CA THR A 78 16.69 31.74 -20.95
C THR A 78 17.91 30.92 -20.54
N ASN A 79 18.31 29.93 -21.37
CA ASN A 79 19.65 29.33 -21.47
C ASN A 79 20.56 29.38 -20.21
N ALA A 80 20.09 28.84 -19.08
CA ALA A 80 20.89 28.67 -17.88
C ALA A 80 20.86 27.20 -17.45
N ASP A 81 22.02 26.67 -17.05
CA ASP A 81 22.19 25.32 -16.53
C ASP A 81 21.09 24.96 -15.52
N PRO A 82 20.65 23.69 -15.45
CA PRO A 82 19.54 23.28 -14.58
C PRO A 82 19.82 23.71 -13.14
N GLU A 83 19.08 24.72 -12.66
CA GLU A 83 19.35 25.28 -11.35
C GLU A 83 18.92 24.26 -10.28
N PHE A 84 19.91 23.67 -9.61
CA PHE A 84 19.67 22.70 -8.53
C PHE A 84 18.83 23.31 -7.42
N ALA A 85 18.05 22.47 -6.73
CA ALA A 85 17.22 22.92 -5.62
C ALA A 85 18.07 23.62 -4.53
N PRO A 86 17.49 24.57 -3.77
CA PRO A 86 18.23 25.30 -2.74
C PRO A 86 18.93 24.38 -1.72
N ILE A 87 18.39 23.19 -1.48
CA ILE A 87 18.95 22.19 -0.57
C ILE A 87 20.27 21.56 -1.07
N SER A 88 20.51 21.47 -2.38
CA SER A 88 21.76 20.91 -2.93
C SER A 88 22.95 21.82 -2.63
N LYS A 89 22.70 23.13 -2.45
CA LYS A 89 23.72 24.12 -2.03
C LYS A 89 23.94 24.14 -0.50
N ALA A 90 23.10 23.45 0.29
CA ALA A 90 23.20 23.40 1.74
C ALA A 90 24.23 22.37 2.23
N GLY A 91 24.75 22.58 3.46
CA GLY A 91 25.69 21.66 4.09
C GLY A 91 25.10 20.28 4.40
N LYS A 92 25.95 19.24 4.40
CA LYS A 92 25.60 17.82 4.60
C LYS A 92 24.58 17.58 5.72
N THR A 93 24.84 18.08 6.93
CA THR A 93 23.95 17.88 8.08
C THR A 93 22.54 18.43 7.87
N THR A 94 22.42 19.58 7.21
CA THR A 94 21.12 20.20 6.93
C THR A 94 20.40 19.45 5.81
N ARG A 95 21.14 19.07 4.76
CA ARG A 95 20.63 18.27 3.64
C ARG A 95 20.05 16.93 4.12
N VAL A 96 20.82 16.17 4.92
CA VAL A 96 20.38 14.89 5.49
C VAL A 96 19.11 15.05 6.33
N LYS A 97 19.01 16.10 7.15
CA LYS A 97 17.84 16.36 7.99
C LYS A 97 16.60 16.67 7.18
N VAL A 98 16.72 17.53 6.16
CA VAL A 98 15.60 17.94 5.30
C VAL A 98 15.09 16.76 4.49
N TRP A 99 15.98 15.99 3.85
CA TRP A 99 15.58 14.80 3.09
C TRP A 99 15.02 13.69 3.98
N SER A 100 15.63 13.43 5.14
CA SER A 100 15.09 12.47 6.11
C SER A 100 13.68 12.87 6.58
N LEU A 101 13.43 14.15 6.85
CA LEU A 101 12.10 14.65 7.19
C LEU A 101 11.12 14.47 6.03
N TYR A 102 11.51 14.82 4.80
CA TYR A 102 10.69 14.62 3.62
C TYR A 102 10.26 13.16 3.43
N LEU A 103 11.22 12.23 3.51
CA LEU A 103 10.96 10.80 3.39
C LEU A 103 10.07 10.28 4.53
N THR A 104 10.24 10.80 5.75
CA THR A 104 9.39 10.45 6.90
C THR A 104 7.97 10.97 6.72
N ILE A 105 7.80 12.18 6.17
CA ILE A 105 6.48 12.72 5.81
C ILE A 105 5.84 11.83 4.75
N LEU A 106 6.56 11.45 3.70
CA LEU A 106 6.04 10.54 2.67
C LEU A 106 5.65 9.17 3.24
N ASN A 107 6.46 8.60 4.14
CA ASN A 107 6.12 7.36 4.84
C ASN A 107 4.78 7.51 5.58
N ALA A 108 4.63 8.58 6.37
CA ALA A 108 3.41 8.85 7.11
C ALA A 108 2.20 9.05 6.19
N VAL A 109 2.36 9.70 5.04
CA VAL A 109 1.28 9.92 4.05
C VAL A 109 0.81 8.61 3.43
N VAL A 110 1.72 7.66 3.16
CA VAL A 110 1.34 6.34 2.62
C VAL A 110 0.70 5.45 3.68
N GLU A 111 1.09 5.60 4.96
CA GLU A 111 0.49 4.89 6.09
C GLU A 111 -0.90 5.42 6.51
N LEU A 112 -1.31 6.61 6.04
CA LEU A 112 -2.66 7.10 6.29
C LEU A 112 -3.72 6.18 5.69
N ASP A 113 -4.84 6.07 6.38
CA ASP A 113 -6.02 5.41 5.84
C ASP A 113 -6.45 6.09 4.53
N PRO A 114 -6.92 5.34 3.51
CA PRO A 114 -7.29 5.91 2.23
C PRO A 114 -8.35 7.01 2.30
N ASP A 115 -9.17 7.04 3.34
CA ASP A 115 -10.20 8.05 3.51
C ASP A 115 -9.66 9.30 4.23
N GLU A 116 -8.75 9.13 5.19
CA GLU A 116 -8.04 10.23 5.85
C GLU A 116 -7.08 10.94 4.88
N GLY A 117 -6.31 10.18 4.08
CA GLY A 117 -5.40 10.71 3.08
C GLY A 117 -6.10 11.53 1.99
N LYS A 118 -7.24 11.04 1.49
CA LYS A 118 -8.07 11.78 0.52
C LYS A 118 -8.69 13.04 1.13
N GLN A 119 -9.05 13.02 2.41
CA GLN A 119 -9.62 14.20 3.08
C GLN A 119 -8.56 15.27 3.33
N ALA A 120 -7.32 14.88 3.65
CA ALA A 120 -6.24 15.80 3.99
C ALA A 120 -5.57 16.43 2.75
N PHE A 121 -5.32 15.66 1.69
CA PHE A 121 -4.60 16.12 0.49
C PHE A 121 -5.50 16.27 -0.75
N GLY A 122 -6.71 15.72 -0.72
CA GLY A 122 -7.51 15.53 -1.92
C GLY A 122 -7.17 14.21 -2.64
N SER A 123 -8.13 13.71 -3.42
CA SER A 123 -8.06 12.36 -3.98
C SER A 123 -6.99 12.17 -5.07
N SER A 124 -6.70 13.20 -5.85
CA SER A 124 -5.70 13.18 -6.92
C SER A 124 -4.29 13.27 -6.36
N GLU A 125 -4.03 14.24 -5.48
CA GLU A 125 -2.70 14.47 -4.92
C GLU A 125 -2.25 13.33 -4.01
N TRP A 126 -3.13 12.84 -3.12
CA TRP A 126 -2.82 11.69 -2.28
C TRP A 126 -2.47 10.46 -3.12
N ARG A 127 -3.28 10.15 -4.15
CA ARG A 127 -3.00 9.02 -5.03
C ARG A 127 -1.70 9.22 -5.81
N GLY A 128 -1.43 10.44 -6.28
CA GLY A 128 -0.18 10.79 -6.96
C GLY A 128 1.04 10.55 -6.07
N LEU A 129 1.01 11.04 -4.82
CA LEU A 129 2.07 10.83 -3.84
C LEU A 129 2.28 9.35 -3.50
N VAL A 130 1.19 8.61 -3.29
CA VAL A 130 1.27 7.16 -3.01
C VAL A 130 1.84 6.40 -4.20
N THR A 131 1.43 6.72 -5.43
CA THR A 131 1.99 6.11 -6.64
C THR A 131 3.47 6.45 -6.79
N LYS A 132 3.86 7.71 -6.58
CA LYS A 132 5.26 8.16 -6.63
C LYS A 132 6.17 7.37 -5.69
N VAL A 133 5.72 7.15 -4.45
CA VAL A 133 6.46 6.33 -3.46
C VAL A 133 6.50 4.86 -3.89
N ARG A 134 5.38 4.32 -4.38
CA ARG A 134 5.25 2.90 -4.77
C ARG A 134 6.08 2.51 -5.99
N ASP A 135 6.23 3.44 -6.92
CA ASP A 135 6.98 3.25 -8.17
C ASP A 135 8.46 3.61 -8.00
N GLY A 136 8.83 4.26 -6.89
CA GLY A 136 10.21 4.57 -6.54
C GLY A 136 10.77 5.85 -7.15
N GLU A 137 9.94 6.68 -7.79
CA GLU A 137 10.33 7.97 -8.39
C GLU A 137 10.92 8.95 -7.35
N VAL A 138 10.56 8.79 -6.08
CA VAL A 138 11.11 9.56 -4.95
C VAL A 138 12.64 9.43 -4.87
N TRP A 139 13.20 8.29 -5.28
CA TRP A 139 14.65 8.09 -5.32
C TRP A 139 15.31 9.04 -6.33
N GLU A 140 14.77 9.10 -7.55
CA GLU A 140 15.30 9.97 -8.60
C GLU A 140 15.17 11.44 -8.23
N GLU A 141 14.05 11.82 -7.59
CA GLU A 141 13.86 13.18 -7.09
C GLU A 141 14.92 13.56 -6.06
N VAL A 142 15.23 12.68 -5.12
CA VAL A 142 16.27 12.94 -4.11
C VAL A 142 17.65 13.04 -4.75
N VAL A 143 17.99 12.14 -5.67
CA VAL A 143 19.28 12.15 -6.37
C VAL A 143 19.42 13.41 -7.24
N LYS A 144 18.42 13.72 -8.06
CA LYS A 144 18.42 14.86 -8.98
C LYS A 144 18.39 16.19 -8.24
N ASN A 145 17.43 16.37 -7.34
CA ASN A 145 17.22 17.65 -6.67
C ASN A 145 18.13 17.83 -5.46
N GLY A 146 18.59 16.76 -4.81
CA GLY A 146 19.41 16.83 -3.60
C GLY A 146 20.92 16.74 -3.84
N TYR A 147 21.32 15.94 -4.83
CA TYR A 147 22.71 15.51 -5.02
C TYR A 147 23.21 15.68 -6.46
N GLY A 148 22.48 16.44 -7.28
CA GLY A 148 22.93 16.85 -8.61
C GLY A 148 22.99 15.73 -9.65
N GLY A 149 22.28 14.62 -9.43
CA GLY A 149 22.20 13.51 -10.38
C GLY A 149 23.22 12.39 -10.15
N ALA A 150 24.18 12.55 -9.23
CA ALA A 150 25.14 11.52 -8.89
C ALA A 150 24.61 10.63 -7.74
N GLU A 151 24.27 9.37 -8.04
CA GLU A 151 23.74 8.43 -7.03
C GLU A 151 24.76 8.17 -5.91
N GLY A 152 26.07 8.11 -6.22
CA GLY A 152 27.13 7.86 -5.23
C GLY A 152 27.38 9.01 -4.24
N ASP A 153 26.91 10.23 -4.54
CA ASP A 153 27.07 11.38 -3.65
C ASP A 153 25.96 11.48 -2.58
N VAL A 154 24.93 10.63 -2.68
CA VAL A 154 23.84 10.59 -1.70
C VAL A 154 24.36 10.11 -0.36
N ASP A 155 24.01 10.84 0.70
CA ASP A 155 24.43 10.50 2.06
C ASP A 155 23.84 9.14 2.50
N SER A 156 24.68 8.29 3.11
CA SER A 156 24.34 6.94 3.54
C SER A 156 23.07 6.86 4.41
N ASP A 157 22.88 7.84 5.31
CA ASP A 157 21.67 7.93 6.16
C ASP A 157 20.38 8.16 5.33
N VAL A 158 20.47 8.94 4.23
CA VAL A 158 19.35 9.22 3.33
C VAL A 158 19.04 7.99 2.48
N VAL A 159 20.07 7.27 2.02
CA VAL A 159 19.95 6.01 1.29
C VAL A 159 19.24 4.94 2.13
N ILE A 160 19.62 4.79 3.40
CA ILE A 160 18.96 3.86 4.32
C ILE A 160 17.46 4.19 4.45
N ASN A 161 17.13 5.47 4.66
CA ASN A 161 15.74 5.91 4.78
C ASN A 161 14.95 5.69 3.47
N LEU A 162 15.55 5.96 2.32
CA LEU A 162 14.96 5.71 1.00
C LEU A 162 14.67 4.22 0.79
N ALA A 163 15.68 3.39 0.98
CA ALA A 163 15.55 1.95 0.77
C ALA A 163 14.56 1.32 1.76
N THR A 164 14.47 1.83 2.99
CA THR A 164 13.46 1.41 3.98
C THR A 164 12.05 1.83 3.56
N LEU A 165 11.86 3.06 3.07
CA LEU A 165 10.58 3.55 2.55
C LEU A 165 10.10 2.67 1.37
N LEU A 166 11.00 2.37 0.43
CA LEU A 166 10.69 1.51 -0.71
C LEU A 166 10.45 0.06 -0.28
N LEU A 167 11.19 -0.46 0.68
CA LEU A 167 10.96 -1.79 1.22
C LEU A 167 9.57 -1.94 1.83
N ALA A 168 9.09 -0.91 2.54
CA ALA A 168 7.78 -0.91 3.18
C ALA A 168 6.63 -0.80 2.17
N HIS A 169 6.76 0.07 1.17
CA HIS A 169 5.62 0.50 0.35
C HIS A 169 5.71 0.16 -1.13
N ALA A 170 6.90 -0.11 -1.69
CA ALA A 170 7.04 -0.36 -3.12
C ALA A 170 6.40 -1.70 -3.53
N ARG A 171 5.80 -1.72 -4.73
CA ARG A 171 5.13 -2.93 -5.26
C ARG A 171 6.11 -4.00 -5.71
N SER A 172 7.30 -3.58 -6.13
CA SER A 172 8.39 -4.45 -6.56
C SER A 172 9.69 -3.93 -5.96
N GLN A 173 10.51 -4.83 -5.44
CA GLN A 173 11.82 -4.48 -4.90
C GLN A 173 12.93 -4.49 -5.97
N LYS A 174 12.61 -4.73 -7.25
CA LYS A 174 13.58 -4.67 -8.35
C LYS A 174 14.16 -3.27 -8.56
N VAL A 175 13.32 -2.24 -8.44
CA VAL A 175 13.78 -0.85 -8.53
C VAL A 175 14.72 -0.53 -7.38
N ASN A 176 14.35 -0.94 -6.15
CA ASN A 176 15.17 -0.74 -4.96
C ASN A 176 16.53 -1.47 -5.08
N GLN A 177 16.52 -2.72 -5.57
CA GLN A 177 17.72 -3.50 -5.87
C GLN A 177 18.63 -2.76 -6.85
N GLN A 178 18.12 -2.36 -8.03
CA GLN A 178 18.93 -1.68 -9.05
C GLN A 178 19.55 -0.38 -8.51
N ARG A 179 18.79 0.40 -7.72
CA ARG A 179 19.29 1.65 -7.13
C ARG A 179 20.35 1.42 -6.06
N LEU A 180 20.18 0.40 -5.23
CA LEU A 180 21.18 0.02 -4.23
C LEU A 180 22.45 -0.54 -4.88
N GLU A 181 22.33 -1.35 -5.93
CA GLU A 181 23.46 -1.85 -6.71
C GLU A 181 24.25 -0.70 -7.34
N ASN A 182 23.57 0.25 -8.00
CA ASN A 182 24.21 1.44 -8.55
C ASN A 182 24.88 2.30 -7.47
N TYR A 183 24.22 2.46 -6.31
CA TYR A 183 24.77 3.19 -5.17
C TYR A 183 26.03 2.49 -4.63
N LEU A 184 25.98 1.17 -4.43
CA LEU A 184 27.11 0.39 -3.94
C LEU A 184 28.26 0.36 -4.96
N ALA A 185 27.98 0.30 -6.26
CA ALA A 185 28.97 0.37 -7.32
C ALA A 185 29.67 1.73 -7.34
N SER A 186 28.90 2.82 -7.31
CA SER A 186 29.44 4.19 -7.33
C SER A 186 30.16 4.58 -6.04
N SER A 187 29.73 4.09 -4.89
CA SER A 187 30.41 4.29 -3.61
C SER A 187 31.65 3.42 -3.41
N THR A 188 31.78 2.32 -4.18
CA THR A 188 32.95 1.44 -4.16
C THR A 188 34.11 2.01 -5.01
N THR A 189 33.81 2.79 -6.05
CA THR A 189 34.83 3.52 -6.79
C THR A 189 35.17 4.84 -6.09
N PRO A 190 36.39 5.04 -5.56
CA PRO A 190 36.79 6.37 -5.13
C PRO A 190 36.73 7.29 -6.34
N ASN A 191 35.99 8.40 -6.24
CA ASN A 191 35.89 9.43 -7.25
C ASN A 191 37.28 10.05 -7.51
N LEU A 192 38.07 9.43 -8.40
CA LEU A 192 39.36 9.89 -8.89
C LEU A 192 39.12 10.91 -10.00
N ASP A 193 38.44 12.01 -9.67
CA ASP A 193 38.38 13.17 -10.56
C ASP A 193 39.74 13.90 -10.52
N ILE A 194 40.74 13.28 -11.16
CA ILE A 194 42.10 13.80 -11.33
C ILE A 194 42.08 15.02 -12.27
N SER A 195 41.11 15.08 -13.18
CA SER A 195 40.96 16.14 -14.18
C SER A 195 40.61 17.49 -13.54
N SER A 196 39.73 17.53 -12.53
CA SER A 196 39.43 18.77 -11.79
C SER A 196 40.59 19.22 -10.89
N ARG A 197 41.38 18.29 -10.35
CA ARG A 197 42.63 18.59 -9.61
C ARG A 197 43.75 19.14 -10.50
N LEU A 198 43.89 18.65 -11.72
CA LEU A 198 44.89 19.15 -12.68
C LEU A 198 44.53 20.54 -13.20
N GLN A 199 43.25 20.84 -13.43
CA GLN A 199 42.83 22.20 -13.82
C GLN A 199 42.98 23.22 -12.67
N ALA A 200 42.84 22.80 -11.40
CA ALA A 200 43.05 23.66 -10.23
C ALA A 200 44.53 23.99 -9.94
N SER A 201 45.49 23.38 -10.66
CA SER A 201 46.93 23.56 -10.41
C SER A 201 47.53 24.86 -10.98
N THR A 202 46.75 25.69 -11.66
CA THR A 202 47.22 26.94 -12.30
C THR A 202 46.97 28.22 -11.51
N SER A 203 46.42 28.16 -10.28
CA SER A 203 46.23 29.33 -9.42
C SER A 203 46.90 29.20 -8.05
N PRO A 204 47.88 30.06 -7.70
CA PRO A 204 48.52 30.03 -6.40
C PRO A 204 47.71 30.90 -5.42
N ARG A 205 46.99 30.29 -4.47
CA ARG A 205 46.74 30.75 -3.08
C ARG A 205 45.44 30.22 -2.47
N ARG A 206 45.57 29.29 -1.53
CA ARG A 206 44.92 29.16 -0.19
C ARG A 206 44.84 27.69 0.18
N GLY A 207 45.22 27.37 1.41
CA GLY A 207 45.52 26.01 1.88
C GLY A 207 44.41 24.98 1.62
N PRO A 208 44.78 23.71 1.43
CA PRO A 208 43.83 22.64 1.17
C PRO A 208 42.96 22.42 2.40
N SER A 209 41.66 22.62 2.24
CA SER A 209 40.65 22.17 3.22
C SER A 209 40.49 20.66 3.06
N PRO A 210 40.55 19.84 4.13
CA PRO A 210 40.36 18.39 4.05
C PRO A 210 38.87 18.09 4.01
N SER A 211 38.20 18.36 2.90
CA SER A 211 36.78 18.01 2.75
C SER A 211 36.42 17.87 1.29
N LYS A 212 36.72 16.71 0.70
CA LYS A 212 36.08 16.15 -0.52
C LYS A 212 36.70 14.82 -0.95
N THR A 213 37.20 14.03 0.00
CA THR A 213 37.53 12.62 -0.24
C THR A 213 36.44 11.81 0.40
N SER A 214 35.73 11.02 -0.43
CA SER A 214 34.87 9.93 0.00
C SER A 214 35.60 9.13 1.09
N GLY A 215 35.11 9.25 2.32
CA GLY A 215 35.88 8.98 3.54
C GLY A 215 35.46 7.67 4.17
N THR A 216 36.10 6.59 3.75
CA THR A 216 36.04 5.26 4.36
C THR A 216 36.57 5.17 5.81
N ASP A 217 36.86 6.28 6.49
CA ASP A 217 37.63 6.28 7.75
C ASP A 217 36.88 6.75 9.00
N THR A 218 35.56 6.96 8.94
CA THR A 218 34.78 7.18 10.18
C THR A 218 34.02 5.91 10.56
N PRO A 219 34.07 5.47 11.84
CA PRO A 219 33.34 4.28 12.29
C PRO A 219 31.82 4.38 12.05
N ARG A 220 31.30 5.62 11.96
CA ARG A 220 29.90 5.89 11.61
C ARG A 220 29.59 5.56 10.15
N ASP A 221 30.46 5.90 9.22
CA ASP A 221 30.23 5.66 7.79
C ASP A 221 30.35 4.16 7.46
N LEU A 222 31.30 3.46 8.08
CA LEU A 222 31.38 2.00 8.02
C LEU A 222 30.09 1.35 8.53
N ASN A 223 29.58 1.79 9.68
CA ASN A 223 28.32 1.27 10.22
C ASN A 223 27.13 1.55 9.28
N ALA A 224 27.05 2.75 8.68
CA ALA A 224 26.02 3.05 7.70
C ALA A 224 26.13 2.14 6.47
N ARG A 225 27.33 1.87 5.97
CA ARG A 225 27.56 0.95 4.85
C ARG A 225 27.18 -0.48 5.19
N VAL A 226 27.52 -0.97 6.39
CA VAL A 226 27.10 -2.30 6.88
C VAL A 226 25.57 -2.39 6.93
N LYS A 227 24.88 -1.35 7.39
CA LYS A 227 23.41 -1.31 7.39
C LYS A 227 22.81 -1.32 5.99
N ILE A 228 23.43 -0.63 5.03
CA ILE A 228 22.99 -0.66 3.62
C ILE A 228 23.18 -2.07 3.05
N LEU A 229 24.30 -2.73 3.37
CA LEU A 229 24.55 -4.12 2.97
C LEU A 229 23.54 -5.08 3.60
N GLU A 230 23.24 -4.93 4.90
CA GLU A 230 22.20 -5.69 5.59
C GLU A 230 20.83 -5.52 4.91
N LEU A 231 20.43 -4.27 4.68
CA LEU A 231 19.15 -3.97 4.05
C LEU A 231 19.07 -4.55 2.64
N TYR A 232 20.15 -4.48 1.89
CA TYR A 232 20.24 -5.04 0.56
C TYR A 232 20.14 -6.58 0.57
N THR A 233 20.99 -7.25 1.34
CA THR A 233 21.13 -8.71 1.31
C THR A 233 20.03 -9.44 2.07
N LEU A 234 19.66 -8.97 3.26
CA LEU A 234 18.69 -9.64 4.13
C LEU A 234 17.24 -9.18 3.91
N HIS A 235 17.00 -8.08 3.19
CA HIS A 235 15.65 -7.58 3.00
C HIS A 235 15.26 -7.41 1.53
N VAL A 236 16.05 -6.69 0.73
CA VAL A 236 15.69 -6.41 -0.67
C VAL A 236 15.78 -7.66 -1.54
N LEU A 237 16.90 -8.39 -1.49
CA LEU A 237 17.09 -9.62 -2.28
C LEU A 237 16.12 -10.73 -1.86
N LEU A 238 15.82 -10.87 -0.57
CA LEU A 238 14.84 -11.84 -0.07
C LEU A 238 13.44 -11.58 -0.63
N ARG A 239 13.02 -10.31 -0.75
CA ARG A 239 11.73 -9.95 -1.35
C ARG A 239 11.67 -10.24 -2.86
N ASN A 240 12.82 -10.28 -3.54
CA ASN A 240 12.92 -10.67 -4.94
C ASN A 240 13.14 -12.18 -5.14
N ASN A 241 13.24 -12.97 -4.06
CA ASN A 241 13.56 -14.40 -4.04
C ASN A 241 14.96 -14.76 -4.59
N GLU A 242 15.92 -13.84 -4.50
CA GLU A 242 17.29 -14.02 -5.01
C GLU A 242 18.26 -14.46 -3.89
N TRP A 243 17.97 -15.62 -3.29
CA TRP A 243 18.71 -16.16 -2.13
C TRP A 243 20.17 -16.50 -2.44
N ASP A 244 20.42 -17.14 -3.59
CA ASP A 244 21.77 -17.55 -3.97
C ASP A 244 22.64 -16.33 -4.28
N TYR A 245 22.08 -15.33 -4.96
CA TYR A 245 22.76 -14.07 -5.22
C TYR A 245 23.11 -13.32 -3.93
N ALA A 246 22.22 -13.33 -2.94
CA ALA A 246 22.52 -12.75 -1.63
C ALA A 246 23.69 -13.46 -0.93
N ARG A 247 23.76 -14.80 -0.99
CA ARG A 247 24.86 -15.59 -0.41
C ARG A 247 26.19 -15.30 -1.12
N GLU A 248 26.19 -15.28 -2.45
CA GLU A 248 27.38 -14.94 -3.23
C GLU A 248 27.86 -13.53 -2.92
N PHE A 249 26.93 -12.56 -2.86
CA PHE A 249 27.26 -11.17 -2.56
C PHE A 249 27.86 -10.98 -1.16
N ILE A 250 27.31 -11.64 -0.14
CA ILE A 250 27.89 -11.63 1.22
C ILE A 250 29.30 -12.24 1.21
N THR A 251 29.51 -13.30 0.44
CA THR A 251 30.79 -14.01 0.34
C THR A 251 31.84 -13.22 -0.46
N ILE A 252 31.44 -12.36 -1.39
CA ILE A 252 32.37 -11.56 -2.20
C ILE A 252 32.64 -10.19 -1.55
N SER A 253 31.76 -9.72 -0.66
CA SER A 253 31.89 -8.41 -0.02
C SER A 253 33.17 -8.33 0.84
N SER A 254 34.10 -7.47 0.45
CA SER A 254 35.34 -7.20 1.18
C SER A 254 35.16 -6.20 2.33
N VAL A 255 33.96 -5.63 2.47
CA VAL A 255 33.63 -4.61 3.48
C VAL A 255 33.17 -5.25 4.79
N LEU A 256 32.75 -6.52 4.74
CA LEU A 256 32.32 -7.29 5.90
C LEU A 256 33.52 -8.07 6.46
N ASP A 257 33.84 -7.79 7.73
CA ASP A 257 34.73 -8.63 8.54
C ASP A 257 34.17 -10.05 8.63
N GLU A 258 35.03 -11.04 8.89
CA GLU A 258 34.64 -12.46 8.88
C GLU A 258 33.52 -12.77 9.88
N GLU A 259 33.59 -12.21 11.09
CA GLU A 259 32.54 -12.37 12.12
C GLU A 259 31.18 -11.85 11.63
N ARG A 260 31.17 -10.71 10.94
CA ARG A 260 29.94 -10.11 10.40
C ARG A 260 29.42 -10.93 9.24
N ARG A 261 30.29 -11.38 8.34
CA ARG A 261 29.95 -12.25 7.21
C ARG A 261 29.28 -13.53 7.69
N GLU A 262 29.84 -14.19 8.70
CA GLU A 262 29.25 -15.37 9.33
C GLU A 262 27.87 -15.07 9.94
N ALA A 263 27.75 -13.95 10.67
CA ALA A 263 26.45 -13.53 11.22
C ALA A 263 25.40 -13.28 10.13
N PHE A 264 25.77 -12.67 9.00
CA PHE A 264 24.88 -12.46 7.86
C PHE A 264 24.45 -13.77 7.20
N LEU A 265 25.39 -14.70 7.00
CA LEU A 265 25.08 -16.01 6.43
C LEU A 265 24.19 -16.84 7.37
N GLN A 266 24.45 -16.79 8.68
CA GLN A 266 23.61 -17.45 9.67
C GLN A 266 22.21 -16.85 9.71
N ALA A 267 22.08 -15.51 9.65
CA ALA A 267 20.79 -14.84 9.60
C ALA A 267 20.01 -15.22 8.32
N LEU A 268 20.69 -15.29 7.18
CA LEU A 268 20.09 -15.73 5.91
C LEU A 268 19.59 -17.17 6.00
N GLN A 269 20.39 -18.09 6.55
CA GLN A 269 19.97 -19.47 6.77
C GLN A 269 18.78 -19.56 7.73
N SER A 270 18.82 -18.84 8.85
CA SER A 270 17.72 -18.80 9.81
C SER A 270 16.42 -18.27 9.18
N LEU A 271 16.50 -17.24 8.33
CA LEU A 271 15.34 -16.69 7.62
C LEU A 271 14.80 -17.66 6.57
N GLN A 272 15.68 -18.41 5.91
CA GLN A 272 15.28 -19.44 4.95
C GLN A 272 14.57 -20.60 5.64
N ASP A 273 15.08 -21.05 6.79
CA ASP A 273 14.47 -22.10 7.60
C ASP A 273 13.10 -21.65 8.14
N GLU A 274 12.98 -20.41 8.61
CA GLU A 274 11.72 -19.83 9.07
C GLU A 274 10.69 -19.71 7.92
N GLN A 275 11.13 -19.29 6.72
CA GLN A 275 10.26 -19.23 5.54
C GLN A 275 9.74 -20.63 5.18
N ASN A 276 10.62 -21.63 5.15
CA ASN A 276 10.26 -23.01 4.85
C ASN A 276 9.29 -23.59 5.89
N GLU A 277 9.53 -23.30 7.18
CA GLU A 277 8.64 -23.76 8.24
C GLU A 277 7.27 -23.07 8.18
N ASN A 278 7.21 -21.78 7.88
CA ASN A 278 5.96 -21.05 7.68
C ASN A 278 5.18 -21.58 6.47
N GLU A 279 5.87 -21.88 5.36
CA GLU A 279 5.24 -22.48 4.18
C GLU A 279 4.69 -23.89 4.50
N ARG A 280 5.43 -24.67 5.30
CA ARG A 280 4.96 -25.99 5.76
C ARG A 280 3.70 -25.85 6.62
N ARG A 281 3.70 -24.93 7.59
CA ARG A 281 2.53 -24.65 8.44
C ARG A 281 1.32 -24.21 7.61
N GLU A 282 1.52 -23.31 6.65
CA GLU A 282 0.42 -22.86 5.78
C GLU A 282 -0.12 -24.00 4.89
N LYS A 283 0.75 -24.87 4.37
CA LYS A 283 0.33 -26.05 3.59
C LYS A 283 -0.47 -27.03 4.44
N GLU A 284 -0.08 -27.24 5.70
CA GLU A 284 -0.82 -28.08 6.64
C GLU A 284 -2.21 -27.50 6.97
N GLU A 285 -2.29 -26.19 7.23
CA GLU A 285 -3.56 -25.51 7.47
C GLU A 285 -4.49 -25.53 6.25
N ARG A 286 -3.93 -25.33 5.04
CA ARG A 286 -4.69 -25.43 3.78
C ARG A 286 -5.23 -26.84 3.57
N ARG A 287 -4.43 -27.88 3.82
CA ARG A 287 -4.89 -29.28 3.76
C ARG A 287 -6.01 -29.54 4.75
N TYR A 288 -5.90 -29.05 5.97
CA TYR A 288 -6.96 -29.17 6.97
C TYR A 288 -8.25 -28.49 6.52
N GLN A 289 -8.17 -27.27 5.97
CA GLN A 289 -9.32 -26.53 5.43
C GLN A 289 -9.97 -27.27 4.24
N GLU A 290 -9.16 -27.80 3.32
CA GLU A 290 -9.65 -28.59 2.18
C GLU A 290 -10.31 -29.90 2.61
N GLU A 291 -9.75 -30.60 3.61
CA GLU A 291 -10.35 -31.82 4.16
C GLU A 291 -11.69 -31.56 4.85
N GLN A 292 -11.82 -30.45 5.59
CA GLN A 292 -13.09 -30.02 6.19
C GLN A 292 -14.13 -29.72 5.12
N LEU A 293 -13.76 -28.93 4.09
CA LEU A 293 -14.65 -28.64 2.97
C LEU A 293 -15.06 -29.92 2.22
N LYS A 294 -14.13 -30.87 2.02
CA LYS A 294 -14.41 -32.13 1.35
C LYS A 294 -15.41 -32.97 2.15
N LYS A 295 -15.25 -33.06 3.48
CA LYS A 295 -16.20 -33.76 4.36
C LYS A 295 -17.59 -33.10 4.33
N ASP A 296 -17.66 -31.78 4.39
CA ASP A 296 -18.92 -31.05 4.30
C ASP A 296 -19.63 -31.28 2.96
N ILE A 297 -18.89 -31.34 1.85
CA ILE A 297 -19.43 -31.64 0.52
C ILE A 297 -19.95 -33.08 0.45
N GLU A 298 -19.20 -34.05 1.01
CA GLU A 298 -19.60 -35.45 1.03
C GLU A 298 -20.85 -35.67 1.89
N ASP A 299 -20.90 -35.08 3.08
CA ASP A 299 -22.08 -35.13 3.95
C ASP A 299 -23.30 -34.44 3.31
N ALA A 300 -23.10 -33.31 2.62
CA ALA A 300 -24.16 -32.65 1.87
C ALA A 300 -24.68 -33.51 0.72
N LYS A 301 -23.79 -34.21 -0.01
CA LYS A 301 -24.18 -35.16 -1.06
C LYS A 301 -24.94 -36.35 -0.49
N ARG A 302 -24.48 -36.92 0.62
CA ARG A 302 -25.16 -38.03 1.31
C ARG A 302 -26.57 -37.65 1.75
N ARG A 303 -26.73 -36.48 2.36
CA ARG A 303 -28.05 -35.97 2.76
C ARG A 303 -28.98 -35.71 1.57
N ARG A 304 -28.45 -35.28 0.43
CA ARG A 304 -29.23 -35.11 -0.80
C ARG A 304 -29.72 -36.45 -1.34
N LEU A 305 -28.85 -37.45 -1.42
CA LEU A 305 -29.20 -38.79 -1.89
C LEU A 305 -30.26 -39.44 -0.97
N GLU A 306 -30.09 -39.33 0.35
CA GLU A 306 -31.04 -39.87 1.33
C GLU A 306 -32.42 -39.19 1.26
N ASN A 307 -32.45 -37.88 0.98
CA ASN A 307 -33.71 -37.17 0.76
C ASN A 307 -34.39 -37.58 -0.55
N GLU A 308 -33.63 -37.76 -1.64
CA GLU A 308 -34.14 -38.20 -2.94
C GLU A 308 -34.70 -39.65 -2.85
N GLU A 309 -34.04 -40.53 -2.10
CA GLU A 309 -34.52 -41.90 -1.88
C GLU A 309 -35.81 -41.92 -1.03
N ARG A 310 -35.89 -41.08 0.01
CA ARG A 310 -37.13 -40.92 0.80
C ARG A 310 -38.27 -40.37 -0.05
N GLU A 311 -37.98 -39.47 -0.98
CA GLU A 311 -38.98 -38.91 -1.89
C GLU A 311 -39.46 -39.97 -2.90
N ARG A 312 -38.53 -40.73 -3.49
CA ARG A 312 -38.87 -41.85 -4.38
C ARG A 312 -39.70 -42.92 -3.69
N ASN A 313 -39.37 -43.29 -2.45
CA ASN A 313 -40.14 -44.28 -1.70
C ASN A 313 -41.57 -43.78 -1.38
N ARG A 314 -41.74 -42.48 -1.10
CA ARG A 314 -43.07 -41.86 -0.95
C ARG A 314 -43.86 -41.91 -2.25
N GLU A 315 -43.23 -41.62 -3.38
CA GLU A 315 -43.88 -41.70 -4.70
C GLU A 315 -44.29 -43.14 -5.06
N GLU A 316 -43.46 -44.13 -4.76
CA GLU A 316 -43.78 -45.55 -4.99
C GLU A 316 -44.91 -46.03 -4.08
N GLU A 317 -44.91 -45.64 -2.79
CA GLU A 317 -45.99 -45.96 -1.85
C GLU A 317 -47.31 -45.30 -2.28
N GLU A 318 -47.29 -44.05 -2.76
CA GLU A 318 -48.47 -43.39 -3.33
C GLU A 318 -48.97 -44.09 -4.61
N ARG A 319 -48.08 -44.52 -5.50
CA ARG A 319 -48.45 -45.29 -6.70
C ARG A 319 -49.10 -46.62 -6.33
N LEU A 320 -48.50 -47.36 -5.40
CA LEU A 320 -49.05 -48.62 -4.89
C LEU A 320 -50.43 -48.41 -4.24
N LYS A 321 -50.59 -47.34 -3.46
CA LYS A 321 -51.88 -47.00 -2.83
C LYS A 321 -52.94 -46.63 -3.88
N ARG A 322 -52.56 -45.90 -4.93
CA ARG A 322 -53.45 -45.54 -6.05
C ARG A 322 -53.87 -46.78 -6.86
N ASP A 323 -52.96 -47.71 -7.10
CA ASP A 323 -53.27 -48.96 -7.81
C ASP A 323 -54.14 -49.90 -6.95
N LYS A 324 -53.90 -49.94 -5.63
CA LYS A 324 -54.75 -50.69 -4.68
C LYS A 324 -56.15 -50.09 -4.58
N ALA A 325 -56.27 -48.76 -4.57
CA ALA A 325 -57.55 -48.05 -4.61
C ALA A 325 -58.30 -48.29 -5.94
N ARG A 326 -57.60 -48.32 -7.08
CA ARG A 326 -58.19 -48.66 -8.39
C ARG A 326 -58.71 -50.11 -8.41
N ARG A 327 -57.96 -51.07 -7.88
CA ARG A 327 -58.42 -52.46 -7.73
C ARG A 327 -59.61 -52.59 -6.79
N ALA A 328 -59.63 -51.87 -5.67
CA ALA A 328 -60.77 -51.85 -4.75
C ALA A 328 -62.03 -51.21 -5.36
N SER A 329 -61.87 -50.16 -6.17
CA SER A 329 -62.99 -49.51 -6.88
C SER A 329 -63.57 -50.35 -8.03
N SER A 330 -62.82 -51.33 -8.56
CA SER A 330 -63.30 -52.20 -9.64
C SER A 330 -64.22 -53.36 -9.18
N VAL A 331 -64.44 -53.50 -7.87
CA VAL A 331 -65.34 -54.53 -7.29
C VAL A 331 -66.63 -53.94 -6.69
N ALA A 332 -66.70 -52.62 -6.48
CA ALA A 332 -67.89 -51.94 -5.97
C ALA A 332 -68.39 -50.91 -6.99
N GLY A 333 -69.27 -51.36 -7.90
CA GLY A 333 -70.01 -50.46 -8.77
C GLY A 333 -71.21 -49.84 -8.06
N GLY A 334 -71.51 -48.56 -8.35
CA GLY A 334 -72.87 -48.01 -8.26
C GLY A 334 -73.04 -46.61 -7.64
N SER A 335 -73.53 -45.68 -8.48
CA SER A 335 -74.39 -44.47 -8.26
C SER A 335 -73.89 -43.32 -7.36
N GLU A 336 -73.65 -42.11 -7.90
CA GLU A 336 -74.60 -40.94 -8.00
C GLU A 336 -74.58 -40.13 -6.67
N VAL A 337 -74.47 -38.79 -6.55
CA VAL A 337 -75.11 -37.59 -7.14
C VAL A 337 -74.21 -36.40 -6.69
N ASP A 338 -73.66 -35.56 -7.58
CA ASP A 338 -74.10 -34.19 -7.95
C ASP A 338 -74.34 -33.19 -6.79
N TYR A 339 -73.62 -32.06 -6.81
CA TYR A 339 -74.17 -30.69 -6.72
C TYR A 339 -73.14 -29.67 -7.24
N GLY A 340 -73.48 -29.01 -8.34
CA GLY A 340 -72.82 -27.80 -8.87
C GLY A 340 -72.87 -26.60 -7.91
N VAL A 341 -72.28 -25.43 -8.21
CA VAL A 341 -72.53 -24.60 -9.39
C VAL A 341 -71.50 -23.44 -9.42
N GLU A 342 -70.86 -23.28 -10.59
CA GLU A 342 -70.54 -22.04 -11.34
C GLU A 342 -69.63 -20.92 -10.76
N ASN A 343 -68.90 -20.08 -11.51
CA ASN A 343 -69.08 -19.55 -12.86
C ASN A 343 -67.76 -19.19 -13.58
N THR A 344 -67.81 -19.29 -14.92
CA THR A 344 -66.84 -18.84 -15.95
C THR A 344 -66.96 -17.31 -16.20
N PRO A 345 -66.28 -16.59 -17.16
CA PRO A 345 -65.99 -16.92 -18.58
C PRO A 345 -64.58 -16.41 -19.07
N ALA A 346 -64.10 -16.40 -20.32
CA ALA A 346 -64.64 -16.65 -21.67
C ALA A 346 -63.51 -17.00 -22.68
N ARG A 347 -63.95 -17.46 -23.87
CA ARG A 347 -63.30 -18.04 -25.08
C ARG A 347 -63.08 -16.95 -26.19
N PRO A 348 -62.92 -17.17 -27.53
CA PRO A 348 -62.52 -18.33 -28.38
C PRO A 348 -61.58 -18.01 -29.61
N GLY A 349 -61.10 -19.02 -30.35
CA GLY A 349 -61.50 -19.31 -31.76
C GLY A 349 -60.51 -20.28 -32.46
N SER A 350 -60.93 -21.45 -33.01
CA SER A 350 -61.46 -21.72 -34.38
C SER A 350 -60.34 -21.77 -35.45
N SER A 351 -60.09 -22.76 -36.33
CA SER A 351 -60.93 -23.78 -37.00
C SER A 351 -60.09 -24.86 -37.76
N LYS A 352 -60.60 -26.11 -37.79
CA LYS A 352 -60.79 -27.09 -38.91
C LYS A 352 -59.88 -27.10 -40.17
N SER A 353 -59.35 -28.30 -40.50
CA SER A 353 -59.44 -29.10 -41.77
C SER A 353 -58.10 -29.83 -42.08
N ARG A 354 -57.98 -31.16 -41.97
CA ARG A 354 -58.32 -32.25 -42.94
C ARG A 354 -57.70 -32.11 -44.35
N SER A 355 -56.64 -32.91 -44.62
CA SER A 355 -56.37 -33.74 -45.82
C SER A 355 -54.85 -33.99 -45.93
N SER A 356 -54.36 -35.19 -45.61
CA SER A 356 -54.08 -36.30 -46.54
C SER A 356 -52.81 -36.16 -47.39
N ALA A 357 -51.91 -37.11 -47.14
CA ALA A 357 -51.14 -37.88 -48.12
C ALA A 357 -49.84 -37.30 -48.73
N ARG A 358 -48.80 -38.12 -48.51
CA ARG A 358 -47.65 -38.47 -49.37
C ARG A 358 -46.54 -37.43 -49.54
N GLY A 359 -45.35 -37.84 -49.05
CA GLY A 359 -44.03 -37.26 -49.38
C GLY A 359 -43.62 -37.56 -50.83
N PRO A 360 -42.32 -37.79 -51.17
CA PRO A 360 -41.11 -37.81 -50.35
C PRO A 360 -39.92 -37.03 -50.97
N GLY A 361 -38.75 -37.08 -50.32
CA GLY A 361 -37.43 -36.87 -50.96
C GLY A 361 -36.86 -35.45 -50.80
N SER A 362 -35.74 -35.29 -50.09
CA SER A 362 -34.35 -35.32 -50.65
C SER A 362 -34.01 -33.96 -51.26
N ALA A 363 -32.88 -33.28 -51.02
CA ALA A 363 -31.60 -33.60 -50.42
C ALA A 363 -30.84 -32.28 -50.15
N LYS A 364 -29.70 -32.42 -49.44
CA LYS A 364 -28.51 -31.54 -49.46
C LYS A 364 -28.71 -30.13 -48.87
N GLY A 365 -27.97 -29.75 -47.83
CA GLY A 365 -26.51 -29.58 -47.86
C GLY A 365 -26.25 -28.16 -48.39
N SER A 366 -25.45 -27.28 -47.82
CA SER A 366 -24.30 -27.45 -46.95
C SER A 366 -23.87 -26.06 -46.46
N SER A 367 -23.18 -26.03 -45.32
CA SER A 367 -22.00 -25.20 -45.03
C SER A 367 -21.97 -23.70 -45.38
N SER A 368 -21.76 -22.88 -44.38
CA SER A 368 -20.51 -22.10 -44.13
C SER A 368 -20.84 -20.90 -43.24
N LYS A 369 -20.26 -20.80 -42.03
CA LYS A 369 -18.94 -20.27 -41.66
C LYS A 369 -18.83 -18.74 -41.78
N ARG A 370 -18.56 -18.12 -40.62
CA ARG A 370 -17.87 -16.82 -40.39
C ARG A 370 -18.64 -15.59 -40.90
N SER A 371 -18.58 -14.40 -40.29
CA SER A 371 -17.53 -13.80 -39.47
C SER A 371 -18.06 -12.53 -38.81
N GLN A 372 -17.49 -12.24 -37.63
CA GLN A 372 -17.02 -10.93 -37.14
C GLN A 372 -17.82 -9.63 -37.33
N ASP A 373 -17.80 -8.94 -36.18
CA ASP A 373 -17.48 -7.52 -35.97
C ASP A 373 -18.63 -6.51 -35.81
N LYS A 374 -18.68 -6.03 -34.55
CA LYS A 374 -18.61 -4.62 -34.14
C LYS A 374 -19.67 -3.68 -34.71
N SER A 375 -20.56 -3.22 -33.83
CA SER A 375 -20.45 -1.87 -33.23
C SER A 375 -21.74 -1.51 -32.49
N SER A 376 -21.58 -1.11 -31.24
CA SER A 376 -22.49 -0.22 -30.50
C SER A 376 -22.36 1.21 -31.11
N PRO A 377 -23.31 2.16 -30.97
CA PRO A 377 -23.77 2.63 -29.66
C PRO A 377 -25.25 3.03 -29.54
N THR A 378 -25.86 2.67 -28.42
CA THR A 378 -27.15 3.21 -27.98
C THR A 378 -26.97 4.53 -27.21
N ALA A 379 -27.91 5.42 -27.49
CA ALA A 379 -28.03 6.78 -27.02
C ALA A 379 -28.27 6.94 -25.51
N ARG A 380 -27.95 8.16 -25.04
CA ARG A 380 -28.48 8.78 -23.83
C ARG A 380 -29.98 9.05 -23.99
N SER A 381 -30.79 8.62 -23.03
CA SER A 381 -31.96 9.33 -22.48
C SER A 381 -32.46 8.54 -21.26
N ALA A 382 -32.43 9.13 -20.07
CA ALA A 382 -33.54 9.84 -19.42
C ALA A 382 -34.40 8.92 -18.53
N ALA A 383 -34.15 9.08 -17.23
CA ALA A 383 -35.07 9.13 -16.08
C ALA A 383 -36.26 8.16 -15.93
N SER A 384 -36.33 7.64 -14.70
CA SER A 384 -37.51 7.27 -13.90
C SER A 384 -38.00 5.82 -13.97
N SER A 385 -37.71 5.06 -12.92
CA SER A 385 -38.77 4.48 -12.08
C SER A 385 -38.21 3.88 -10.79
N ASN A 386 -38.93 4.14 -9.70
CA ASN A 386 -38.68 3.63 -8.36
C ASN A 386 -38.72 2.11 -8.32
N ALA A 387 -37.60 1.48 -7.92
CA ALA A 387 -37.55 0.08 -7.51
C ALA A 387 -37.10 -0.02 -6.04
N ARG A 388 -37.98 -0.63 -5.24
CA ARG A 388 -37.86 -0.87 -3.79
C ARG A 388 -36.51 -1.51 -3.43
N LYS A 389 -35.77 -0.88 -2.51
CA LYS A 389 -34.58 -1.45 -1.86
C LYS A 389 -35.02 -2.59 -0.92
N VAL A 390 -34.67 -3.82 -1.25
CA VAL A 390 -34.75 -4.98 -0.34
C VAL A 390 -33.62 -4.84 0.69
N PRO A 391 -33.86 -5.04 2.00
CA PRO A 391 -32.80 -4.95 3.00
C PRO A 391 -31.83 -6.14 2.89
N PRO A 392 -30.51 -5.93 3.03
CA PRO A 392 -29.55 -7.03 2.99
C PRO A 392 -29.70 -7.94 4.22
N GLY A 393 -29.69 -9.25 3.96
CA GLY A 393 -29.88 -10.31 4.93
C GLY A 393 -28.80 -10.36 6.03
N ILE A 394 -29.17 -11.02 7.13
CA ILE A 394 -28.41 -11.12 8.38
C ILE A 394 -27.00 -11.71 8.19
N LEU A 395 -26.80 -12.56 7.18
CA LEU A 395 -25.50 -13.15 6.80
C LEU A 395 -24.47 -12.10 6.35
N THR A 396 -24.90 -10.99 5.73
CA THR A 396 -24.00 -9.92 5.27
C THR A 396 -23.55 -9.01 6.42
N ARG A 397 -24.29 -8.98 7.55
CA ARG A 397 -23.92 -8.21 8.74
C ARG A 397 -22.87 -8.93 9.60
N ALA A 398 -22.87 -10.26 9.64
CA ALA A 398 -21.89 -11.04 10.40
C ALA A 398 -20.48 -10.98 9.77
N GLY A 399 -20.39 -11.01 8.43
CA GLY A 399 -19.11 -10.89 7.71
C GLY A 399 -18.40 -9.55 7.95
N ASN A 400 -19.16 -8.46 8.05
CA ASN A 400 -18.59 -7.13 8.31
C ASN A 400 -18.12 -6.96 9.77
N VAL A 401 -18.79 -7.60 10.73
CA VAL A 401 -18.34 -7.59 12.14
C VAL A 401 -17.09 -8.45 12.32
N LEU A 402 -17.02 -9.62 11.69
CA LEU A 402 -15.85 -10.50 11.79
C LEU A 402 -14.61 -9.88 11.11
N GLY A 403 -14.81 -9.18 9.98
CA GLY A 403 -13.76 -8.42 9.31
C GLY A 403 -13.21 -7.25 10.15
N ASN A 404 -14.09 -6.57 10.90
CA ASN A 404 -13.68 -5.49 11.80
C ASN A 404 -12.96 -6.01 13.05
N VAL A 405 -13.35 -7.18 13.57
CA VAL A 405 -12.64 -7.84 14.68
C VAL A 405 -11.25 -8.33 14.24
N LYS A 406 -11.13 -8.91 13.05
CA LYS A 406 -9.83 -9.33 12.51
C LYS A 406 -8.87 -8.14 12.34
N LYS A 407 -9.36 -7.01 11.80
CA LYS A 407 -8.57 -5.77 11.68
C LYS A 407 -8.16 -5.19 13.05
N LEU A 408 -9.01 -5.32 14.06
CA LEU A 408 -8.69 -4.86 15.41
C LEU A 408 -7.64 -5.77 16.09
N VAL A 409 -7.66 -7.08 15.81
CA VAL A 409 -6.64 -8.04 16.28
C VAL A 409 -5.30 -7.85 15.56
N GLU A 410 -5.31 -7.65 14.23
CA GLU A 410 -4.11 -7.33 13.46
C GLU A 410 -3.50 -5.97 13.85
N GLY A 411 -4.34 -4.97 14.13
CA GLY A 411 -3.88 -3.67 14.65
C GLY A 411 -3.29 -3.73 16.06
N MET A 412 -3.80 -4.63 16.91
CA MET A 412 -3.22 -4.86 18.23
C MET A 412 -1.85 -5.55 18.15
N ALA A 413 -1.66 -6.49 17.20
CA ALA A 413 -0.40 -7.22 17.00
C ALA A 413 0.80 -6.29 16.69
N VAL A 414 0.58 -5.25 15.90
CA VAL A 414 1.62 -4.25 15.56
C VAL A 414 1.94 -3.33 16.75
N HIS A 415 0.96 -3.07 17.62
CA HIS A 415 1.13 -2.21 18.79
C HIS A 415 1.84 -2.91 19.97
N PHE A 416 2.01 -4.24 19.91
CA PHE A 416 2.77 -5.02 20.90
C PHE A 416 4.30 -4.85 20.77
N GLN A 417 4.83 -4.46 19.60
CA GLN A 417 6.29 -4.34 19.41
C GLN A 417 6.88 -3.00 19.90
N THR A 418 6.07 -1.97 20.16
CA THR A 418 6.58 -0.61 20.42
C THR A 418 6.48 -0.15 21.89
N ARG A 419 5.77 -0.86 22.78
CA ARG A 419 5.70 -0.53 24.22
C ARG A 419 5.55 -1.76 25.15
N PRO A 420 6.64 -2.29 25.74
CA PRO A 420 6.60 -3.50 26.58
C PRO A 420 5.72 -3.37 27.84
N LEU A 421 5.52 -2.15 28.35
CA LEU A 421 4.65 -1.89 29.51
C LEU A 421 3.15 -2.10 29.22
N PHE A 422 2.71 -1.89 27.98
CA PHE A 422 1.32 -2.21 27.60
C PHE A 422 1.07 -3.71 27.55
N ILE A 423 2.09 -4.51 27.24
CA ILE A 423 1.99 -5.98 27.27
C ILE A 423 1.79 -6.46 28.71
N LEU A 424 2.59 -5.93 29.65
CA LEU A 424 2.45 -6.24 31.07
C LEU A 424 1.10 -5.79 31.64
N GLN A 425 0.63 -4.60 31.26
CA GLN A 425 -0.70 -4.11 31.66
C GLN A 425 -1.83 -4.93 31.03
N PHE A 426 -1.71 -5.34 29.77
CA PHE A 426 -2.67 -6.19 29.08
C PHE A 426 -2.68 -7.60 29.65
N LEU A 427 -1.52 -8.18 29.95
CA LEU A 427 -1.38 -9.47 30.61
C LEU A 427 -1.97 -9.44 32.03
N ALA A 428 -1.67 -8.39 32.81
CA ALA A 428 -2.26 -8.20 34.13
C ALA A 428 -3.78 -8.01 34.07
N PHE A 429 -4.28 -7.30 33.05
CA PHE A 429 -5.71 -7.19 32.78
C PHE A 429 -6.33 -8.53 32.40
N LEU A 430 -5.67 -9.34 31.58
CA LEU A 430 -6.16 -10.65 31.14
C LEU A 430 -6.17 -11.66 32.29
N ILE A 431 -5.15 -11.63 33.16
CA ILE A 431 -5.10 -12.39 34.41
C ILE A 431 -6.20 -11.92 35.36
N GLY A 432 -6.37 -10.61 35.55
CA GLY A 432 -7.46 -10.04 36.36
C GLY A 432 -8.85 -10.42 35.83
N PHE A 433 -9.03 -10.39 34.52
CA PHE A 433 -10.25 -10.78 33.84
C PHE A 433 -10.54 -12.28 33.99
N LEU A 434 -9.52 -13.13 33.88
CA LEU A 434 -9.62 -14.57 34.17
C LEU A 434 -9.98 -14.85 35.64
N VAL A 435 -9.44 -14.09 36.59
CA VAL A 435 -9.78 -14.19 38.01
C VAL A 435 -11.22 -13.74 38.28
N VAL A 436 -11.69 -12.69 37.61
CA VAL A 436 -13.09 -12.24 37.71
C VAL A 436 -14.05 -13.25 37.07
N LEU A 437 -13.70 -13.82 35.91
CA LEU A 437 -14.46 -14.89 35.26
C LEU A 437 -14.40 -16.23 36.02
N SER A 438 -13.36 -16.46 36.82
CA SER A 438 -13.23 -17.62 37.69
C SER A 438 -14.26 -17.62 38.83
N ARG A 439 -14.73 -16.44 39.26
CA ARG A 439 -15.75 -16.32 40.31
C ARG A 439 -17.04 -16.98 39.88
N ARG A 440 -17.53 -17.90 40.72
CA ARG A 440 -18.76 -18.69 40.47
C ARG A 440 -19.97 -17.78 40.20
N ASP A 441 -20.07 -16.65 40.90
CA ASP A 441 -21.16 -15.68 40.72
C ASP A 441 -21.19 -15.05 39.32
N VAL A 442 -20.03 -14.82 38.71
CA VAL A 442 -19.92 -14.26 37.35
C VAL A 442 -20.26 -15.33 36.31
N LYS A 443 -19.78 -16.57 36.51
CA LYS A 443 -20.13 -17.70 35.64
C LYS A 443 -21.64 -17.96 35.64
N GLU A 444 -22.29 -17.85 36.79
CA GLU A 444 -23.74 -18.03 36.90
C GLU A 444 -24.52 -16.90 36.22
N ARG A 445 -24.07 -15.65 36.37
CA ARG A 445 -24.67 -14.50 35.66
C ARG A 445 -24.49 -14.61 34.15
N LEU A 446 -23.31 -15.02 33.69
CA LEU A 446 -23.03 -15.22 32.26
C LEU A 446 -23.85 -16.40 31.70
N LYS A 447 -24.00 -17.49 32.46
CA LYS A 447 -24.84 -18.65 32.09
C LYS A 447 -26.33 -18.30 32.02
N ARG A 448 -26.84 -17.41 32.89
CA ARG A 448 -28.22 -16.90 32.81
C ARG A 448 -28.44 -16.01 31.57
N ILE A 449 -27.48 -15.14 31.26
CA ILE A 449 -27.58 -14.23 30.10
C ILE A 449 -27.45 -15.00 28.78
N LEU A 450 -26.48 -15.93 28.68
CA LEU A 450 -26.29 -16.78 27.51
C LEU A 450 -27.45 -17.77 27.33
N GLY A 451 -27.99 -18.34 28.41
CA GLY A 451 -29.17 -19.23 28.35
C GLY A 451 -30.40 -18.52 27.79
N GLY A 452 -30.68 -17.29 28.24
CA GLY A 452 -31.81 -16.50 27.74
C GLY A 452 -31.65 -16.06 26.27
N GLY A 453 -30.41 -15.76 25.84
CA GLY A 453 -30.10 -15.44 24.45
C GLY A 453 -30.25 -16.64 23.51
N TRP A 454 -29.80 -17.81 23.94
CA TRP A 454 -29.84 -19.04 23.12
C TRP A 454 -31.26 -19.57 22.92
N GLN A 455 -32.14 -19.42 23.93
CA GLN A 455 -33.55 -19.78 23.81
C GLN A 455 -34.29 -18.90 22.79
N LYS A 456 -33.98 -17.60 22.73
CA LYS A 456 -34.59 -16.70 21.73
C LYS A 456 -34.11 -17.02 20.30
N VAL A 457 -32.83 -17.31 20.11
CA VAL A 457 -32.31 -17.73 18.79
C VAL A 457 -32.93 -19.06 18.36
N ARG A 458 -33.10 -20.01 19.28
CA ARG A 458 -33.77 -21.29 19.00
C ARG A 458 -35.27 -21.14 18.70
N GLN A 459 -35.97 -20.21 19.34
CA GLN A 459 -37.38 -19.89 19.00
C GLN A 459 -37.52 -19.21 17.64
N THR A 460 -36.61 -18.30 17.28
CA THR A 460 -36.64 -17.64 15.95
C THR A 460 -36.26 -18.61 14.82
N ALA A 461 -35.32 -19.53 15.06
CA ALA A 461 -35.01 -20.60 14.13
C ALA A 461 -36.17 -21.62 14.00
N GLY A 462 -36.87 -21.93 15.11
CA GLY A 462 -38.03 -22.83 15.12
C GLY A 462 -39.27 -22.26 14.41
N MET A 463 -39.49 -20.95 14.44
CA MET A 463 -40.54 -20.30 13.64
C MET A 463 -40.20 -20.21 12.16
N GLY A 464 -38.92 -20.01 11.81
CA GLY A 464 -38.48 -19.95 10.40
C GLY A 464 -38.70 -21.24 9.62
N VAL A 465 -38.65 -22.41 10.27
CA VAL A 465 -38.87 -23.72 9.62
C VAL A 465 -40.36 -24.04 9.45
N LYS A 466 -41.26 -23.42 10.24
CA LYS A 466 -42.71 -23.66 10.16
C LYS A 466 -43.44 -22.85 9.08
N VAL A 467 -42.78 -21.89 8.42
CA VAL A 467 -43.39 -21.07 7.36
C VAL A 467 -42.93 -21.50 5.95
N SER A 468 -42.03 -22.48 5.83
CA SER A 468 -41.62 -23.06 4.52
C SER A 468 -42.45 -24.26 4.06
N TYR A 469 -43.58 -24.55 4.71
CA TYR A 469 -44.55 -25.56 4.27
C TYR A 469 -45.95 -24.95 4.20
N ILE A 470 -46.14 -23.98 3.29
CA ILE A 470 -47.42 -23.68 2.63
C ILE A 470 -47.09 -23.36 1.18
#